data_AF-A0A7X7BZA9-F1
#
_entry.id   AF-A0A7X7BZA9-F1
#
_cell.length_a   1.000
_cell.length_b   1.000
_cell.length_c   1.000
_cell.angle_alpha   90.00
_cell.angle_beta   90.00
_cell.angle_gamma   90.00
#
_symmetry.space_group_name_H-M   'P 1'
#
loop_
_entity.id
_entity.type
_entity.pdbx_description
1 polymer ?
#
loop_
_entity_poly.entity_id
_entity_poly.type
_entity_poly.pdbx_seq_one_letter_code
_entity_poly.pdbx_strand_id
1 'polypeptide(L)'
;KAFMASHMNLPTIIFDEIDTGVSGAVADKMGSMIVSMGKAMQVIAITHLPQVASKGDAHFLVFKEFDDAQAASSKIKQIEGEERVAEIARMLSGSTLSEEAMANARVLLKR
;
A
#
# COMPACT_ATOMS: atom_id res chain seq x y z
N LYS A 1 17.16 9.97 -0.43
CA LYS A 1 16.98 8.51 -0.63
C LYS A 1 16.63 8.16 -2.08
N ALA A 2 15.59 8.74 -2.69
CA ALA A 2 15.24 8.50 -4.11
C ALA A 2 16.40 8.73 -5.11
N PHE A 3 17.27 9.72 -4.86
CA PHE A 3 18.44 10.01 -5.72
C PHE A 3 19.54 8.94 -5.70
N MET A 4 19.65 8.16 -4.61
CA MET A 4 20.67 7.11 -4.49
C MET A 4 20.30 5.86 -5.28
N ALA A 5 18.99 5.61 -5.46
CA ALA A 5 18.48 4.45 -6.17
C ALA A 5 18.83 4.44 -7.66
N SER A 6 18.96 5.61 -8.30
CA SER A 6 19.33 5.69 -9.73
C SER A 6 20.84 5.57 -9.98
N HIS A 7 21.67 5.77 -8.96
CA HIS A 7 23.15 5.76 -9.07
C HIS A 7 23.79 4.50 -8.47
N MET A 8 22.98 3.61 -7.89
CA MET A 8 23.39 2.31 -7.42
C MET A 8 22.56 1.28 -8.20
N ASN A 9 23.20 0.32 -8.87
CA ASN A 9 22.53 -0.81 -9.53
C ASN A 9 21.83 -1.69 -8.49
N LEU A 10 20.73 -1.19 -7.92
CA LEU A 10 19.89 -1.89 -6.97
C LEU A 10 18.71 -2.46 -7.76
N PRO A 11 18.63 -3.78 -8.00
CA PRO A 11 17.51 -4.35 -8.74
C PRO A 11 16.20 -4.28 -7.94
N THR A 12 16.29 -4.23 -6.61
CA THR A 12 15.14 -4.17 -5.70
C THR A 12 15.41 -3.21 -4.53
N ILE A 13 14.42 -2.41 -4.15
CA ILE A 13 14.42 -1.59 -2.92
C ILE A 13 13.16 -1.90 -2.09
N ILE A 14 13.35 -1.95 -0.77
CA ILE A 14 12.27 -2.05 0.20
C ILE A 14 12.19 -0.72 0.97
N PHE A 15 11.00 -0.14 0.99
CA PHE A 15 10.65 1.00 1.84
C PHE A 15 9.72 0.51 2.95
N ASP A 16 10.14 0.70 4.19
CA ASP A 16 9.32 0.44 5.37
C ASP A 16 8.98 1.78 6.03
N GLU A 17 7.69 2.01 6.27
CA GLU A 17 7.14 3.22 6.90
C GLU A 17 7.65 4.56 6.32
N ILE A 18 7.88 4.61 5.00
CA ILE A 18 8.30 5.85 4.31
C ILE A 18 7.25 6.97 4.42
N ASP A 19 6.03 6.61 4.82
CA ASP A 19 4.87 7.47 5.01
C ASP A 19 4.79 8.15 6.39
N THR A 20 5.75 7.92 7.30
CA THR A 20 5.76 8.55 8.63
C THR A 20 5.78 10.08 8.55
N GLY A 21 4.81 10.72 9.20
CA GLY A 21 4.67 12.18 9.26
C GLY A 21 4.15 12.82 7.95
N VAL A 22 3.60 12.03 7.04
CA VAL A 22 3.12 12.48 5.72
C VAL A 22 1.63 12.20 5.56
N SER A 23 0.88 13.12 4.94
CA SER A 23 -0.54 12.92 4.65
C SER A 23 -1.00 13.71 3.41
N GLY A 24 -2.24 13.47 2.98
CA GLY A 24 -2.90 14.23 1.91
C GLY A 24 -2.11 14.26 0.60
N ALA A 25 -1.94 15.45 0.03
CA ALA A 25 -1.28 15.65 -1.26
C ALA A 25 0.20 15.24 -1.27
N VAL A 26 0.87 15.23 -0.10
CA VAL A 26 2.27 14.81 -0.01
C VAL A 26 2.37 13.29 -0.10
N ALA A 27 1.47 12.55 0.57
CA ALA A 27 1.38 11.09 0.47
C ALA A 27 1.06 10.65 -0.97
N ASP A 28 0.17 11.39 -1.65
CA ASP A 28 -0.17 11.13 -3.05
C ASP A 28 1.05 11.28 -3.99
N LYS A 29 1.83 12.35 -3.82
CA LYS A 29 3.08 12.58 -4.57
C LYS A 29 4.13 11.52 -4.26
N MET A 30 4.23 11.09 -3.01
CA MET A 30 5.14 10.03 -2.59
C MET A 30 4.79 8.70 -3.29
N GLY A 31 3.51 8.32 -3.32
CA GLY A 31 3.06 7.14 -4.06
C GLY A 31 3.41 7.21 -5.55
N SER A 32 3.19 8.38 -6.19
CA SER A 32 3.60 8.58 -7.59
C SER A 32 5.11 8.46 -7.81
N MET A 33 5.92 8.93 -6.85
CA MET A 33 7.38 8.78 -6.91
C MET A 33 7.81 7.31 -6.80
N ILE A 34 7.19 6.55 -5.90
CA ILE A 34 7.45 5.11 -5.73
C ILE A 34 7.12 4.35 -7.03
N VAL A 35 5.96 4.61 -7.64
CA VAL A 35 5.59 4.00 -8.93
C VAL A 35 6.57 4.40 -10.03
N SER A 36 7.01 5.65 -10.07
CA SER A 36 8.01 6.09 -11.04
C SER A 36 9.35 5.37 -10.88
N MET A 37 9.77 5.05 -9.65
CA MET A 37 10.95 4.22 -9.40
C MET A 37 10.72 2.78 -9.88
N GLY A 38 9.49 2.26 -9.67
CA GLY A 38 9.03 0.95 -10.12
C GLY A 38 9.23 0.67 -11.62
N LYS A 39 9.30 1.73 -12.45
CA LYS A 39 9.55 1.60 -13.90
C LYS A 39 10.95 1.11 -14.25
N ALA A 40 11.92 1.32 -13.37
CA ALA A 40 13.32 0.96 -13.61
C ALA A 40 13.80 -0.19 -12.72
N MET A 41 13.09 -0.49 -11.62
CA MET A 41 13.49 -1.47 -10.62
C MET A 41 12.30 -1.97 -9.80
N GLN A 42 12.46 -3.07 -9.08
CA GLN A 42 11.42 -3.55 -8.17
C GLN A 42 11.38 -2.69 -6.90
N VAL A 43 10.20 -2.20 -6.53
CA VAL A 43 10.00 -1.47 -5.28
C VAL A 43 8.93 -2.16 -4.45
N ILE A 44 9.26 -2.50 -3.21
CA ILE A 44 8.32 -3.01 -2.21
C ILE A 44 8.12 -1.91 -1.19
N ALA A 45 6.89 -1.43 -1.02
CA ALA A 45 6.54 -0.42 -0.03
C ALA A 45 5.61 -1.03 1.02
N ILE A 46 6.02 -0.96 2.29
CA ILE A 46 5.21 -1.31 3.46
C ILE A 46 4.62 0.01 3.97
N THR A 47 3.29 0.11 3.97
CA THR A 47 2.58 1.37 4.21
C THR A 47 1.22 1.12 4.85
N HIS A 48 0.76 2.08 5.64
CA HIS A 48 -0.61 2.12 6.15
C HIS A 48 -1.44 3.23 5.46
N LEU A 49 -0.84 3.98 4.53
CA LEU A 49 -1.52 5.05 3.82
C LEU A 49 -2.23 4.53 2.56
N PRO A 50 -3.56 4.74 2.44
CA PRO A 50 -4.30 4.30 1.26
C PRO A 50 -3.82 5.01 -0.01
N GLN A 51 -3.29 6.24 0.08
CA GLN A 51 -2.78 7.01 -1.06
C GLN A 51 -1.52 6.40 -1.67
N VAL A 52 -0.74 5.64 -0.89
CA VAL A 52 0.45 4.94 -1.37
C VAL A 52 0.04 3.55 -1.88
N ALA A 53 -0.71 2.79 -1.06
CA ALA A 53 -1.15 1.43 -1.40
C ALA A 53 -2.02 1.37 -2.67
N SER A 54 -2.86 2.38 -2.90
CA SER A 54 -3.72 2.45 -4.10
C SER A 54 -2.94 2.54 -5.42
N LYS A 55 -1.72 3.08 -5.42
CA LYS A 55 -0.93 3.30 -6.64
C LYS A 55 -0.04 2.12 -7.05
N GLY A 56 0.16 1.14 -6.17
CA GLY A 56 1.02 -0.02 -6.45
C GLY A 56 0.48 -0.89 -7.58
N ASP A 57 1.38 -1.51 -8.34
CA ASP A 57 1.00 -2.46 -9.41
C ASP A 57 0.35 -3.73 -8.82
N ALA A 58 0.87 -4.19 -7.68
CA ALA A 58 0.32 -5.29 -6.89
C ALA A 58 0.09 -4.84 -5.45
N HIS A 59 -0.95 -5.38 -4.80
CA HIS A 59 -1.28 -5.08 -3.42
C HIS A 59 -1.30 -6.38 -2.61
N PHE A 60 -0.46 -6.44 -1.57
CA PHE A 60 -0.41 -7.56 -0.64
C PHE A 60 -0.92 -7.15 0.73
N LEU A 61 -1.87 -7.92 1.27
CA LEU A 61 -2.42 -7.74 2.60
C LEU A 61 -1.68 -8.64 3.58
N VAL A 62 -1.12 -8.04 4.63
CA VAL A 62 -0.60 -8.75 5.80
C VAL A 62 -1.70 -8.83 6.85
N PHE A 63 -2.02 -10.04 7.31
CA PHE A 63 -3.08 -10.29 8.28
C PHE A 63 -2.67 -11.36 9.30
N LYS A 64 -3.35 -11.40 10.44
CA LYS A 64 -3.16 -12.44 11.46
C LYS A 64 -4.20 -13.54 11.29
N GLU A 65 -3.75 -14.78 11.34
CA GLU A 65 -4.58 -15.97 11.41
C GLU A 65 -4.32 -16.67 12.75
N PHE A 66 -5.38 -17.14 13.40
CA PHE A 66 -5.30 -17.83 14.69
C PHE A 66 -5.67 -19.30 14.49
N ASP A 67 -4.87 -20.21 15.05
CA ASP A 67 -5.20 -21.63 15.06
C ASP A 67 -6.21 -21.97 16.17
N ASP A 68 -6.60 -23.25 16.25
CA ASP A 68 -7.53 -23.75 17.27
C ASP A 68 -7.02 -23.53 18.71
N ALA A 69 -5.69 -23.43 18.89
CA ALA A 69 -5.05 -23.13 20.17
C ALA A 69 -4.87 -21.63 20.43
N GLN A 70 -5.46 -20.76 19.61
CA GLN A 70 -5.33 -19.30 19.67
C GLN A 70 -3.90 -18.78 19.45
N ALA A 71 -3.02 -19.59 18.84
CA ALA A 71 -1.70 -19.11 18.44
C ALA A 71 -1.82 -18.26 17.18
N ALA A 72 -1.26 -17.04 17.23
CA ALA A 72 -1.30 -16.10 16.11
C ALA A 72 -0.14 -16.37 15.13
N SER A 73 -0.44 -16.41 13.84
CA SER A 73 0.54 -16.43 12.76
C SER A 73 0.29 -15.29 11.77
N SER A 74 1.36 -14.64 11.32
CA SER A 74 1.27 -13.62 10.27
C SER A 74 1.22 -14.29 8.90
N LYS A 75 0.22 -13.93 8.11
CA LYS A 75 0.02 -14.38 6.73
C LYS A 75 0.06 -13.19 5.79
N ILE A 76 0.38 -13.47 4.53
CA ILE A 76 0.35 -12.50 3.45
C ILE A 76 -0.42 -13.11 2.27
N LYS A 77 -1.26 -12.30 1.63
CA LYS A 77 -1.92 -12.67 0.37
C LYS A 77 -1.98 -11.49 -0.57
N GLN A 78 -1.93 -11.75 -1.87
CA GLN A 78 -2.23 -10.74 -2.89
C GLN A 78 -3.73 -10.51 -2.93
N ILE A 79 -4.14 -9.25 -3.01
CA ILE A 79 -5.54 -8.84 -3.11
C ILE A 79 -5.79 -8.06 -4.40
N GLU A 80 -6.92 -8.32 -5.03
CA GLU A 80 -7.28 -7.77 -6.35
C GLU A 80 -8.77 -7.43 -6.41
N GLY A 81 -9.19 -6.70 -7.45
CA GLY A 81 -10.60 -6.38 -7.69
C GLY A 81 -11.29 -5.75 -6.48
N GLU A 82 -12.46 -6.26 -6.11
CA GLU A 82 -13.25 -5.75 -4.99
C GLU A 82 -12.58 -5.95 -3.62
N GLU A 83 -11.72 -6.96 -3.44
CA GLU A 83 -10.97 -7.14 -2.19
C GLU A 83 -9.96 -6.00 -2.00
N ARG A 84 -9.29 -5.59 -3.09
CA ARG A 84 -8.42 -4.41 -3.09
C ARG A 84 -9.19 -3.13 -2.80
N VAL A 85 -10.39 -2.96 -3.36
CA VAL A 85 -11.25 -1.80 -3.07
C VAL A 85 -11.64 -1.77 -1.59
N ALA A 86 -12.09 -2.91 -1.05
CA ALA A 86 -12.51 -3.02 0.34
C ALA A 86 -11.35 -2.73 1.31
N GLU A 87 -10.13 -3.19 1.02
CA GLU A 87 -8.98 -2.90 1.86
C GLU A 87 -8.58 -1.43 1.84
N ILE A 88 -8.56 -0.78 0.67
CA ILE A 88 -8.31 0.66 0.57
C ILE A 88 -9.40 1.46 1.31
N ALA A 89 -10.66 1.03 1.21
CA ALA A 89 -11.76 1.65 1.95
C ALA A 89 -11.58 1.49 3.46
N ARG A 90 -11.18 0.29 3.94
CA ARG A 90 -10.83 0.03 5.33
C ARG A 90 -9.69 0.92 5.80
N MET A 91 -8.63 1.08 5.00
CA MET A 91 -7.52 1.99 5.32
C MET A 91 -7.97 3.47 5.41
N LEU A 92 -8.98 3.87 4.64
CA LEU A 92 -9.55 5.24 4.67
C LEU A 92 -10.46 5.49 5.88
N SER A 93 -11.31 4.53 6.24
CA SER A 93 -12.37 4.70 7.26
C SER A 93 -12.07 4.02 8.60
N GLY A 94 -10.97 3.28 8.71
CA GLY A 94 -10.60 2.51 9.88
C GLY A 94 -11.36 1.18 9.95
N SER A 95 -12.25 1.03 10.95
CA SER A 95 -12.92 -0.26 11.21
C SER A 95 -14.25 -0.43 10.47
N THR A 96 -14.89 0.65 10.02
CA THR A 96 -16.25 0.60 9.45
C THR A 96 -16.20 0.77 7.94
N LEU A 97 -16.59 -0.28 7.20
CA LEU A 97 -16.71 -0.23 5.75
C LEU A 97 -18.07 0.41 5.38
N SER A 98 -18.06 1.67 4.96
CA SER A 98 -19.26 2.39 4.50
C SER A 98 -19.30 2.49 2.97
N GLU A 99 -20.48 2.77 2.41
CA GLU A 99 -20.62 2.98 0.96
C GLU A 99 -19.78 4.17 0.49
N GLU A 100 -19.68 5.22 1.28
CA GLU A 100 -18.85 6.41 1.01
C GLU A 100 -17.36 6.05 1.02
N ALA A 101 -16.92 5.22 1.97
CA ALA A 101 -15.54 4.73 2.01
C ALA A 101 -15.20 3.90 0.76
N MET A 102 -16.11 3.02 0.35
CA MET A 102 -15.98 2.23 -0.89
C MET A 102 -15.94 3.12 -2.13
N ALA A 103 -16.81 4.14 -2.20
CA ALA A 103 -16.83 5.08 -3.31
C ALA A 103 -15.51 5.87 -3.39
N ASN A 104 -15.00 6.35 -2.25
CA ASN A 104 -13.74 7.08 -2.18
C ASN A 104 -12.54 6.19 -2.54
N ALA A 105 -12.53 4.93 -2.10
CA ALA A 105 -11.51 3.95 -2.47
C ALA A 105 -11.46 3.70 -3.98
N ARG A 106 -12.62 3.56 -4.63
CA ARG A 106 -12.70 3.41 -6.10
C ARG A 106 -12.20 4.65 -6.85
N VAL A 107 -12.42 5.85 -6.31
CA VAL A 107 -11.85 7.08 -6.87
C VAL A 107 -10.32 7.08 -6.72
N LEU A 108 -9.82 6.68 -5.56
CA LEU A 108 -8.39 6.66 -5.27
C LEU A 108 -7.64 5.65 -6.14
N LEU A 109 -8.20 4.46 -6.37
CA LEU A 109 -7.63 3.42 -7.25
C LEU A 109 -7.61 3.77 -8.74
N LYS A 110 -8.36 4.81 -9.16
CA LYS A 110 -8.38 5.28 -10.55
C LYS A 110 -7.39 6.42 -10.83
N ARG A 111 -6.68 6.90 -9.81
CA ARG A 111 -5.70 7.98 -9.91
C ARG A 111 -4.31 7.43 -10.21
#